data_AF-A0A973JBJ1-F1
#
_entry.id   AF-A0A973JBJ1-F1
#
_cell.length_a   1.000
_cell.length_b   1.000
_cell.length_c   1.000
_cell.angle_alpha   90.00
_cell.angle_beta   90.00
_cell.angle_gamma   90.00
#
_symmetry.space_group_name_H-M   'P 1'
#
loop_
_entity.id
_entity.type
_entity.pdbx_description
1 polymer ?
#
loop_
_entity_poly.entity_id
_entity_poly.type
_entity_poly.pdbx_seq_one_letter_code
_entity_poly.pdbx_strand_id
1 'polypeptide(L)' 'GEEIANLEAMKMENAIFAPYDAQIVEIPVKINQMVRQGQLLFVLEEVKEEA' A
#
# COMPACT_ATOMS: atom_id res chain seq x y z
N GLY A 1 11.68 3.27 0.85
CA GLY A 1 10.42 3.79 0.30
C GLY A 1 9.63 4.43 1.40
N GLU A 2 8.72 5.33 1.04
CA GLU A 2 7.72 5.91 1.95
C GLU A 2 6.80 4.81 2.51
N GLU A 3 6.35 4.94 3.76
CA GLU A 3 5.37 4.01 4.35
C GLU A 3 3.97 4.30 3.79
N ILE A 4 3.35 3.29 3.18
CA ILE A 4 2.02 3.40 2.55
C ILE A 4 0.91 3.03 3.54
N ALA A 5 1.10 1.96 4.31
CA ALA A 5 0.08 1.44 5.23
C ALA A 5 0.68 0.52 6.28
N ASN A 6 -0.04 0.35 7.39
CA ASN A 6 0.29 -0.61 8.44
C ASN A 6 -0.75 -1.73 8.47
N LEU A 7 -0.31 -2.98 8.39
CA LEU A 7 -1.14 -4.17 8.53
C LEU A 7 -1.01 -4.72 9.95
N GLU A 8 -2.14 -4.87 10.65
CA GLU A 8 -2.17 -5.56 11.93
C GLU A 8 -2.55 -7.04 11.72
N ALA A 9 -1.70 -7.93 12.19
CA ALA A 9 -1.92 -9.36 12.18
C ALA A 9 -1.42 -9.99 13.48
N MET A 10 -2.34 -10.52 14.28
CA MET A 10 -2.03 -11.25 15.52
C MET A 10 -1.14 -10.44 16.49
N LYS A 11 -1.47 -9.16 16.74
CA LYS A 11 -0.69 -8.24 17.60
C LYS A 11 0.66 -7.82 17.02
N MET A 12 0.96 -8.19 15.77
CA MET A 12 2.11 -7.70 15.04
C MET A 12 1.64 -6.66 14.03
N GLU A 13 2.42 -5.61 13.92
CA GLU A 13 2.24 -4.55 12.94
C GLU A 13 3.27 -4.70 11.83
N ASN A 14 2.81 -4.69 10.59
CA ASN A 14 3.60 -4.90 9.40
C ASN A 14 3.40 -3.70 8.48
N ALA A 15 4.36 -2.78 8.49
CA ALA A 15 4.40 -1.66 7.57
C ALA A 15 4.65 -2.14 6.12
N ILE A 16 3.83 -1.63 5.20
CA ILE A 16 3.99 -1.75 3.75
C ILE A 16 4.68 -0.48 3.27
N PHE A 17 5.81 -0.66 2.58
CA PHE A 17 6.57 0.45 2.01
C PHE A 17 6.39 0.53 0.50
N ALA A 18 6.47 1.74 -0.03
CA ALA A 18 6.48 2.00 -1.46
C ALA A 18 7.71 1.33 -2.10
N PRO A 19 7.50 0.50 -3.16
CA PRO A 19 8.60 -0.18 -3.83
C PRO A 19 9.42 0.76 -4.74
N TYR A 20 8.83 1.86 -5.19
CA TYR A 20 9.44 2.89 -6.04
C TYR A 20 8.61 4.19 -5.92
N ASP A 21 9.09 5.27 -6.52
CA ASP A 21 8.39 6.56 -6.53
C ASP A 21 7.14 6.47 -7.43
N ALA A 22 5.98 6.60 -6.78
CA ALA A 22 4.69 6.36 -7.42
C ALA A 22 3.61 7.23 -6.81
N GLN A 23 2.54 7.44 -7.57
CA GLN A 23 1.31 8.06 -7.12
C GLN A 23 0.25 6.97 -6.85
N ILE A 24 -0.46 7.08 -5.72
CA ILE A 24 -1.58 6.19 -5.42
C ILE A 24 -2.77 6.58 -6.32
N VAL A 25 -3.22 5.64 -7.14
CA VAL A 25 -4.36 5.80 -8.05
C VAL A 25 -5.65 5.32 -7.39
N GLU A 26 -5.60 4.20 -6.66
CA GLU A 26 -6.78 3.60 -6.05
C GLU A 26 -6.44 2.89 -4.73
N ILE A 27 -7.38 2.98 -3.78
CA ILE A 27 -7.36 2.27 -2.51
C ILE A 27 -8.68 1.48 -2.38
N PRO A 28 -8.76 0.25 -2.92
CA PRO A 28 -9.97 -0.58 -2.87
C PRO A 28 -10.25 -1.18 -1.48
N VAL A 29 -9.60 -0.67 -0.43
CA VAL A 29 -9.75 -1.13 0.95
C VAL A 29 -10.13 0.01 1.89
N LYS A 30 -10.66 -0.35 3.07
CA LYS A 30 -11.01 0.60 4.13
C LYS A 30 -10.13 0.40 5.35
N ILE A 31 -9.99 1.46 6.14
CA ILE A 31 -9.33 1.40 7.44
C ILE A 31 -9.99 0.30 8.30
N ASN A 32 -9.16 -0.54 8.95
CA ASN A 32 -9.57 -1.68 9.77
C ASN A 32 -10.35 -2.78 9.00
N GLN A 33 -10.35 -2.77 7.67
CA GLN A 33 -10.91 -3.87 6.90
C GLN A 33 -10.03 -5.12 7.05
N MET A 34 -10.65 -6.28 7.29
CA MET A 34 -9.93 -7.54 7.20
C MET A 34 -9.55 -7.84 5.75
N VAL A 35 -8.27 -8.05 5.53
CA VAL A 35 -7.69 -8.40 4.22
C VAL A 35 -7.09 -9.80 4.25
N ARG A 36 -6.91 -10.42 3.08
CA ARG A 36 -6.30 -11.75 2.93
C ARG A 36 -5.03 -11.67 2.10
N GLN A 37 -4.16 -12.68 2.25
CA GLN A 37 -2.97 -12.80 1.42
C GLN A 37 -3.36 -12.83 -0.07
N GLY A 38 -2.67 -12.01 -0.88
CA GLY A 38 -2.94 -11.87 -2.31
C GLY A 38 -4.09 -10.92 -2.67
N GLN A 39 -4.75 -10.30 -1.68
CA GLN A 39 -5.76 -9.28 -1.94
C GLN A 39 -5.11 -7.98 -2.41
N LEU A 40 -5.71 -7.33 -3.40
CA LEU A 40 -5.31 -6.00 -3.87
C LEU A 40 -5.55 -4.96 -2.76
N LEU A 41 -4.52 -4.20 -2.42
CA LEU A 41 -4.58 -3.16 -1.38
C LEU A 41 -4.46 -1.75 -1.96
N PHE A 42 -3.50 -1.55 -2.86
CA PHE A 42 -3.17 -0.25 -3.46
C PHE A 42 -2.89 -0.43 -4.95
N VAL A 43 -3.36 0.51 -5.76
CA VAL A 43 -2.96 0.65 -7.16
C VAL A 43 -2.02 1.85 -7.24
N LEU A 44 -0.81 1.61 -7.74
CA LEU A 44 0.25 2.61 -7.88
C LEU A 44 0.52 2.87 -9.35
N GLU A 45 0.74 4.13 -9.71
CA GLU A 45 1.24 4.56 -11.01
C GLU A 45 2.61 5.21 -10.84
N GLU A 46 3.58 4.75 -11.62
CA GLU A 46 4.95 5.26 -11.56
C GLU A 46 4.98 6.74 -11.95
N VAL A 47 5.61 7.58 -11.13
CA VAL A 47 5.83 8.98 -11.47
C VAL A 47 6.97 9.03 -12.48
N LYS A 48 6.64 9.19 -13.76
CA LYS A 48 7.65 9.46 -14.78
C LYS A 48 8.10 10.91 -14.62
N GLU A 49 9.34 11.09 -14.21
CA GLU A 49 9.99 12.38 -14.27
C GLU A 49 10.16 12.74 -15.76
N GLU A 50 9.32 13.63 -16.25
CA GLU A 50 9.48 14.23 -17.58
C GLU A 50 10.72 15.13 -17.53
N ALA A 51 11.80 14.67 -18.15
CA ALA A 51 13.07 15.38 -18.29
C ALA A 51 12.99 16.56 -19.28
#